data_AF-A0A2M9F409-F1
#
_entry.id   AF-A0A2M9F409-F1
#
_cell.length_a   1.000
_cell.length_b   1.000
_cell.length_c   1.000
_cell.angle_alpha   90.00
_cell.angle_beta   90.00
_cell.angle_gamma   90.00
#
_symmetry.space_group_name_H-M   'P 1'
#
loop_
_entity.id
_entity.type
_entity.pdbx_description
1 polymer ?
#
loop_
_entity_poly.entity_id
_entity_poly.type
_entity_poly.pdbx_seq_one_letter_code
_entity_poly.pdbx_strand_id
1 'polypeptide(L)'
;MTLKRLQLDYGHYFTLRVILSTNVSQLNNGSVSQCSAPVQSDQPIMEIEHPVLPSIAVKAAEFQGKRVANRFLSNLQEAYFVYRQNVNSLTTLKGIAQESAIDVKEFLQDIRSKECAKSFQSDLSISCEMEIDQFPSIVFFSGNIEDEGIKISGTYSYEIYEHVLSEMLGESLEKQAPPDVEYLLDHFTSLSSKEIAMYYNMHEKQVEYEMKKKYLQREVDRVVVGGITKWKSLK
;
A
#
# COMPACT_ATOMS: atom_id res chain seq x y z
N MET A 1 -8.53 -5.42 2.50
CA MET A 1 -9.60 -6.18 1.83
C MET A 1 -10.73 -5.28 1.37
N THR A 2 -11.40 -4.55 2.28
CA THR A 2 -12.54 -3.67 1.95
C THR A 2 -12.26 -2.65 0.85
N LEU A 3 -11.14 -1.92 0.94
CA LEU A 3 -10.80 -0.88 -0.04
C LEU A 3 -10.50 -1.43 -1.44
N LYS A 4 -9.82 -2.59 -1.52
CA LYS A 4 -9.57 -3.27 -2.81
C LYS A 4 -10.89 -3.70 -3.46
N ARG A 5 -11.84 -4.20 -2.66
CA ARG A 5 -13.18 -4.54 -3.14
C ARG A 5 -13.92 -3.31 -3.66
N LEU A 6 -13.92 -2.22 -2.89
CA LEU A 6 -14.53 -0.96 -3.31
C LEU A 6 -13.94 -0.45 -4.63
N GLN A 7 -12.62 -0.55 -4.80
CA GLN A 7 -11.94 -0.18 -6.04
C GLN A 7 -12.29 -1.09 -7.23
N LEU A 8 -12.53 -2.38 -7.00
CA LEU A 8 -12.97 -3.28 -8.07
C LEU A 8 -14.41 -3.05 -8.48
N ASP A 9 -15.30 -2.87 -7.51
CA ASP A 9 -16.73 -2.74 -7.76
C ASP A 9 -17.07 -1.36 -8.36
N TYR A 10 -16.38 -0.31 -7.89
CA TYR A 10 -16.74 1.10 -8.14
C TYR A 10 -15.58 1.99 -8.58
N GLY A 11 -14.41 1.42 -8.94
CA GLY A 11 -13.23 2.22 -9.32
C GLY A 11 -13.39 3.09 -10.56
N HIS A 12 -14.48 2.93 -11.32
CA HIS A 12 -14.85 3.82 -12.41
C HIS A 12 -15.48 5.15 -11.94
N TYR A 13 -15.94 5.23 -10.69
CA TYR A 13 -16.50 6.45 -10.10
C TYR A 13 -15.45 7.34 -9.42
N PHE A 14 -14.31 6.78 -9.00
CA PHE A 14 -13.35 7.52 -8.18
C PHE A 14 -11.89 7.17 -8.47
N THR A 15 -11.02 8.12 -8.18
CA THR A 15 -9.57 7.90 -8.12
C THR A 15 -9.12 7.76 -6.67
N LEU A 16 -8.41 6.68 -6.35
CA LEU A 16 -7.84 6.48 -5.02
C LEU A 16 -6.41 7.02 -4.97
N ARG A 17 -6.14 7.90 -4.00
CA ARG A 17 -4.78 8.34 -3.65
C ARG A 17 -4.47 7.96 -2.21
N VAL A 18 -3.33 7.30 -2.00
CA VAL A 18 -2.80 7.03 -0.67
C VAL A 18 -1.92 8.21 -0.27
N ILE A 19 -2.19 8.80 0.89
CA ILE A 19 -1.38 9.87 1.47
C ILE A 19 -0.70 9.28 2.70
N LEU A 20 0.62 9.47 2.79
CA LEU A 20 1.38 9.00 3.94
C LEU A 20 1.30 10.02 5.06
N SER A 21 1.08 9.53 6.27
CA SER A 21 1.10 10.37 7.44
C SER A 21 1.66 9.63 8.62
N THR A 22 2.29 10.38 9.53
CA THR A 22 2.89 9.86 10.74
C THR A 22 2.64 10.84 11.87
N ASN A 23 2.52 10.32 13.09
CA ASN A 23 2.48 11.19 14.25
C ASN A 23 3.90 11.70 14.51
N VAL A 24 4.11 13.01 14.37
CA VAL A 24 5.42 13.66 14.59
C VAL A 24 5.97 13.34 15.99
N SER A 25 5.10 13.16 16.98
CA SER A 25 5.48 12.78 18.35
C SER A 25 6.13 11.39 18.42
N GLN A 26 5.76 10.46 17.52
CA GLN A 26 6.38 9.14 17.41
C GLN A 26 7.76 9.19 16.75
N LEU A 27 8.03 10.20 15.92
CA LEU A 27 9.33 10.40 15.27
C LEU A 27 10.39 10.90 16.26
N ASN A 28 10.00 11.73 17.24
CA ASN A 28 10.92 12.28 18.24
C ASN A 28 11.41 11.25 19.28
N ASN A 29 10.71 10.12 19.41
CA ASN A 29 11.08 9.05 20.34
C ASN A 29 11.97 7.97 19.69
N GLY A 30 12.27 8.08 18.39
CA GLY A 30 13.28 7.26 17.73
C GLY A 30 14.65 7.65 18.27
N SER A 31 15.22 6.81 19.13
CA SER A 31 16.57 7.00 19.67
C SER A 31 17.56 7.12 18.51
N VAL A 32 17.93 8.36 18.18
CA VAL A 32 19.13 8.65 17.41
C VAL A 32 20.29 8.22 18.28
N SER A 33 20.77 6.99 18.09
CA SER A 33 22.09 6.61 18.56
C SER A 33 23.07 7.59 17.90
N GLN A 34 23.56 8.54 18.70
CA GLN A 34 24.49 9.57 18.28
C GLN A 34 25.71 8.92 17.64
N CYS A 35 25.79 8.88 16.32
CA CYS A 35 27.03 8.61 15.61
C CYS A 35 27.82 9.92 15.52
N SER A 36 28.41 10.31 16.65
CA SER A 36 29.50 11.28 16.70
C SER A 36 30.80 10.57 16.34
N ALA A 37 31.06 10.37 15.05
CA ALA A 37 32.38 9.95 14.57
C ALA A 37 32.72 10.68 13.25
N PRO A 38 33.97 11.12 13.06
CA PRO A 38 34.38 11.92 11.91
C PRO A 38 34.35 11.07 10.63
N VAL A 39 33.90 11.69 9.55
CA VAL A 39 33.80 11.10 8.21
C VAL A 39 35.19 10.71 7.70
N GLN A 40 35.46 9.40 7.64
CA GLN A 40 36.49 8.81 6.79
C GLN A 40 35.81 8.02 5.68
N SER A 41 36.29 8.23 4.46
CA SER A 41 35.62 8.01 3.18
C SER A 41 35.65 6.57 2.66
N ASP A 42 35.54 5.55 3.52
CA ASP A 42 35.44 4.14 3.12
C ASP A 42 34.83 3.29 4.24
N GLN A 43 33.57 3.57 4.59
CA GLN A 43 32.79 2.73 5.51
C GLN A 43 31.70 1.98 4.72
N PRO A 44 31.47 0.68 5.01
CA PRO A 44 30.33 -0.04 4.44
C PRO A 44 29.05 0.71 4.83
N ILE A 45 28.05 0.71 3.93
CA ILE A 45 26.77 1.41 4.08
C ILE A 45 26.30 1.27 5.52
N MET A 46 26.43 2.34 6.32
CA MET A 46 25.93 2.36 7.70
C MET A 46 24.48 1.95 7.65
N GLU A 47 24.12 0.96 8.46
CA GLU A 47 22.76 0.46 8.58
C GLU A 47 21.91 1.54 9.26
N ILE A 48 21.34 2.44 8.47
CA ILE A 48 20.50 3.52 8.97
C ILE A 48 19.16 2.89 9.32
N GLU A 49 18.81 2.93 10.60
CA GLU A 49 17.49 2.57 11.11
C GLU A 49 16.79 3.81 11.65
N HIS A 50 15.57 4.08 11.16
CA HIS A 50 14.75 5.17 11.68
C HIS A 50 13.26 4.91 11.41
N PRO A 51 12.35 5.21 12.36
CA PRO A 51 10.91 4.99 12.18
C PRO A 51 10.27 5.70 10.98
N VAL A 52 10.90 6.78 10.48
CA VAL A 52 10.44 7.54 9.31
C VAL A 52 10.83 6.90 7.98
N LEU A 53 11.87 6.05 7.95
CA LEU A 53 12.42 5.50 6.71
C LEU A 53 11.40 4.73 5.87
N PRO A 54 10.49 3.91 6.44
CA PRO A 54 9.42 3.28 5.66
C PRO A 54 8.58 4.28 4.88
N SER A 55 8.26 5.42 5.48
CA SER A 55 7.42 6.44 4.85
C SER A 55 8.17 7.16 3.72
N ILE A 56 9.43 7.53 3.95
CA ILE A 56 10.28 8.14 2.93
C ILE A 56 10.54 7.15 1.78
N ALA A 57 10.74 5.86 2.09
CA ALA A 57 10.91 4.82 1.08
C ALA A 57 9.70 4.68 0.16
N VAL A 58 8.48 4.75 0.69
CA VAL A 58 7.27 4.73 -0.15
C VAL A 58 7.23 5.95 -1.08
N LYS A 59 7.63 7.14 -0.61
CA LYS A 59 7.72 8.34 -1.46
C LYS A 59 8.82 8.23 -2.52
N ALA A 60 9.97 7.66 -2.19
CA ALA A 60 11.03 7.40 -3.16
C ALA A 60 10.54 6.42 -4.25
N ALA A 61 9.80 5.38 -3.88
CA ALA A 61 9.18 4.47 -4.85
C ALA A 61 8.13 5.17 -5.74
N GLU A 62 7.46 6.21 -5.25
CA GLU A 62 6.48 7.00 -6.01
C GLU A 62 7.10 7.77 -7.17
N PHE A 63 8.37 8.18 -7.07
CA PHE A 63 9.07 8.87 -8.15
C PHE A 63 9.28 7.99 -9.39
N GLN A 64 9.34 6.66 -9.21
CA GLN A 64 9.39 5.70 -10.33
C GLN A 64 8.00 5.29 -10.84
N GLY A 65 6.93 5.85 -10.27
CA GLY A 65 5.56 5.71 -10.74
C GLY A 65 4.59 5.08 -9.73
N LYS A 66 3.34 5.54 -9.77
CA LYS A 66 2.28 5.16 -8.80
C LYS A 66 2.03 3.65 -8.72
N ARG A 67 2.05 2.95 -9.85
CA ARG A 67 1.85 1.47 -9.88
C ARG A 67 2.97 0.75 -9.12
N VAL A 68 4.20 1.19 -9.32
CA VAL A 68 5.39 0.62 -8.66
C VAL A 68 5.37 0.92 -7.17
N ALA A 69 5.01 2.15 -6.78
CA ALA A 69 4.85 2.54 -5.38
C ALA A 69 3.76 1.75 -4.66
N ASN A 70 2.61 1.51 -5.28
CA ASN A 70 1.55 0.68 -4.71
C ASN A 70 2.01 -0.76 -4.48
N ARG A 71 2.80 -1.31 -5.40
CA ARG A 71 3.43 -2.63 -5.25
C ARG A 71 4.44 -2.63 -4.10
N PHE A 72 5.29 -1.62 -4.02
CA PHE A 72 6.26 -1.46 -2.93
C PHE A 72 5.56 -1.33 -1.56
N LEU A 73 4.52 -0.51 -1.45
CA LEU A 73 3.73 -0.36 -0.23
C LEU A 73 3.09 -1.69 0.19
N SER A 74 2.56 -2.45 -0.77
CA SER A 74 1.97 -3.77 -0.50
C SER A 74 3.01 -4.76 0.03
N ASN A 75 4.19 -4.82 -0.60
CA ASN A 75 5.29 -5.67 -0.18
C ASN A 75 5.87 -5.24 1.18
N LEU A 76 5.93 -3.93 1.44
CA LEU A 76 6.37 -3.36 2.72
C LEU A 76 5.41 -3.70 3.86
N GLN A 77 4.10 -3.60 3.62
CA GLN A 77 3.08 -4.02 4.59
C GLN A 77 3.16 -5.53 4.85
N GLU A 78 3.39 -6.33 3.82
CA GLU A 78 3.56 -7.78 3.96
C GLU A 78 4.80 -8.14 4.78
N ALA A 79 5.94 -7.49 4.50
CA ALA A 79 7.18 -7.61 5.26
C ALA A 79 6.98 -7.30 6.75
N TYR A 80 6.26 -6.22 7.05
CA TYR A 80 6.00 -5.81 8.42
C TYR A 80 4.99 -6.71 9.15
N PHE A 81 3.79 -6.89 8.59
CA PHE A 81 2.70 -7.56 9.29
C PHE A 81 2.84 -9.09 9.31
N VAL A 82 3.34 -9.68 8.22
CA VAL A 82 3.36 -11.14 8.09
C VAL A 82 4.73 -11.73 8.35
N TYR A 83 5.78 -11.17 7.76
CA TYR A 83 7.14 -11.66 7.97
C TYR A 83 7.82 -11.08 9.21
N ARG A 84 7.21 -10.10 9.87
CA ARG A 84 7.73 -9.44 11.08
C ARG A 84 9.16 -8.89 10.89
N GLN A 85 9.48 -8.46 9.68
CA GLN A 85 10.79 -7.91 9.34
C GLN A 85 10.95 -6.48 9.88
N ASN A 86 12.19 -6.08 10.19
CA ASN A 86 12.49 -4.71 10.57
C ASN A 86 12.47 -3.80 9.33
N VAL A 87 11.31 -3.21 9.04
CA VAL A 87 11.14 -2.26 7.92
C VAL A 87 11.76 -0.89 8.18
N ASN A 88 12.23 -0.61 9.41
CA ASN A 88 12.91 0.65 9.72
C ASN A 88 14.35 0.67 9.19
N SER A 89 14.90 -0.48 8.79
CA SER A 89 16.25 -0.60 8.26
C SER A 89 16.29 -0.41 6.74
N LEU A 90 17.27 0.38 6.27
CA LEU A 90 17.51 0.58 4.84
C LEU A 90 17.84 -0.73 4.10
N THR A 91 18.45 -1.71 4.76
CA THR A 91 18.79 -3.01 4.14
C THR A 91 17.53 -3.80 3.79
N THR A 92 16.57 -3.86 4.72
CA THR A 92 15.25 -4.46 4.48
C THR A 92 14.51 -3.72 3.37
N LEU A 93 14.46 -2.38 3.41
CA LEU A 93 13.77 -1.57 2.41
C LEU A 93 14.36 -1.76 1.00
N LYS A 94 15.68 -1.91 0.90
CA LYS A 94 16.36 -2.25 -0.36
C LYS A 94 15.93 -3.61 -0.90
N GLY A 95 15.80 -4.62 -0.05
CA GLY A 95 15.29 -5.94 -0.44
C GLY A 95 13.86 -5.87 -0.96
N ILE A 96 12.99 -5.14 -0.26
CA ILE A 96 11.60 -4.90 -0.69
C ILE A 96 11.57 -4.16 -2.03
N ALA A 97 12.46 -3.19 -2.27
CA ALA A 97 12.55 -2.48 -3.54
C ALA A 97 12.93 -3.42 -4.70
N GLN A 98 13.87 -4.34 -4.47
CA GLN A 98 14.24 -5.37 -5.45
C GLN A 98 13.07 -6.27 -5.82
N GLU A 99 12.33 -6.76 -4.83
CA GLU A 99 11.13 -7.59 -5.03
C GLU A 99 9.99 -6.81 -5.71
N SER A 100 10.00 -5.49 -5.58
CA SER A 100 9.00 -4.58 -6.16
C SER A 100 9.37 -4.09 -7.56
N ALA A 101 10.41 -4.63 -8.18
CA ALA A 101 10.93 -4.21 -9.50
C ALA A 101 11.11 -2.69 -9.61
N ILE A 102 11.71 -2.10 -8.57
CA ILE A 102 12.17 -0.71 -8.51
C ILE A 102 13.64 -0.66 -8.97
N ASP A 103 14.05 0.38 -9.68
CA ASP A 103 15.48 0.68 -9.87
C ASP A 103 16.07 1.05 -8.50
N VAL A 104 16.76 0.08 -7.91
CA VAL A 104 17.35 0.19 -6.58
C VAL A 104 18.38 1.30 -6.49
N LYS A 105 19.11 1.60 -7.58
CA LYS A 105 20.15 2.64 -7.55
C LYS A 105 19.50 4.01 -7.43
N GLU A 106 18.50 4.28 -8.26
CA GLU A 106 17.73 5.52 -8.23
C GLU A 106 16.97 5.65 -6.90
N PHE A 107 16.31 4.58 -6.45
CA PHE A 107 15.62 4.54 -5.16
C PHE A 107 16.51 4.92 -3.96
N LEU A 108 17.74 4.41 -3.91
CA LEU A 108 18.68 4.72 -2.82
C LEU A 108 19.24 6.15 -2.89
N GLN A 109 19.20 6.78 -4.06
CA GLN A 109 19.51 8.20 -4.24
C GLN A 109 18.31 9.04 -3.79
N ASP A 110 17.11 8.70 -4.26
CA ASP A 110 15.87 9.42 -3.98
C ASP A 110 15.50 9.41 -2.50
N ILE A 111 15.71 8.31 -1.79
CA ILE A 111 15.40 8.21 -0.36
C ILE A 111 16.19 9.22 0.49
N ARG A 112 17.32 9.72 -0.01
CA ARG A 112 18.16 10.76 0.64
C ARG A 112 18.00 12.14 0.01
N SER A 113 17.20 12.26 -1.04
CA SER A 113 17.01 13.51 -1.78
C SER A 113 16.16 14.51 -0.97
N LYS A 114 16.38 15.80 -1.23
CA LYS A 114 15.56 16.86 -0.61
C LYS A 114 14.15 16.87 -1.19
N GLU A 115 14.02 16.43 -2.43
CA GLU A 115 12.78 16.33 -3.20
C GLU A 115 11.86 15.29 -2.57
N CYS A 116 12.38 14.12 -2.20
CA CYS A 116 11.62 13.09 -1.50
C CYS A 116 11.16 13.57 -0.12
N ALA A 117 12.05 14.22 0.65
CA ALA A 117 11.69 14.81 1.94
C ALA A 117 10.58 15.88 1.81
N LYS A 118 10.65 16.75 0.79
CA LYS A 118 9.59 17.73 0.48
C LYS A 118 8.28 17.06 0.09
N SER A 119 8.35 16.00 -0.72
CA SER A 119 7.16 15.23 -1.13
C SER A 119 6.47 14.59 0.08
N PHE A 120 7.23 14.01 1.01
CA PHE A 120 6.70 13.50 2.27
C PHE A 120 6.12 14.61 3.15
N GLN A 121 6.80 15.75 3.26
CA GLN A 121 6.31 16.91 4.01
C GLN A 121 4.98 17.44 3.44
N SER A 122 4.81 17.42 2.11
CA SER A 122 3.55 17.78 1.46
C SER A 122 2.42 16.84 1.86
N ASP A 123 2.67 15.53 1.94
CA ASP A 123 1.67 14.56 2.38
C ASP A 123 1.26 14.79 3.85
N LEU A 124 2.22 15.15 4.72
CA LEU A 124 1.94 15.55 6.10
C LEU A 124 1.07 16.81 6.16
N SER A 125 1.40 17.84 5.36
CA SER A 125 0.61 19.07 5.26
C SER A 125 -0.82 18.78 4.81
N ILE A 126 -1.01 17.96 3.77
CA ILE A 126 -2.35 17.57 3.31
C ILE A 126 -3.12 16.84 4.42
N SER A 127 -2.46 15.95 5.15
CA SER A 127 -3.09 15.23 6.26
C SER A 127 -3.53 16.18 7.38
N CYS A 128 -2.75 17.23 7.66
CA CYS A 128 -3.12 18.28 8.61
C CYS A 128 -4.28 19.15 8.09
N GLU A 129 -4.26 19.55 6.82
CA GLU A 129 -5.33 20.32 6.17
C GLU A 129 -6.67 19.56 6.16
N MET A 130 -6.62 18.24 6.01
CA MET A 130 -7.79 17.35 6.09
C MET A 130 -8.18 16.99 7.54
N GLU A 131 -7.50 17.56 8.54
CA GLU A 131 -7.73 17.31 9.96
C GLU A 131 -7.69 15.82 10.33
N ILE A 132 -6.74 15.07 9.78
CA ILE A 132 -6.57 13.65 10.08
C ILE A 132 -5.86 13.48 11.43
N ASP A 133 -6.58 12.96 12.41
CA ASP A 133 -6.10 12.74 13.78
C ASP A 133 -5.84 11.26 14.12
N GLN A 134 -6.41 10.35 13.33
CA GLN A 134 -6.31 8.91 13.51
C GLN A 134 -6.10 8.17 12.19
N PHE A 135 -5.49 6.98 12.27
CA PHE A 135 -5.19 6.15 11.11
C PHE A 135 -5.77 4.74 11.28
N PRO A 136 -6.31 4.12 10.22
CA PRO A 136 -6.51 4.67 8.87
C PRO A 136 -7.68 5.67 8.83
N SER A 137 -7.63 6.65 7.93
CA SER A 137 -8.74 7.55 7.61
C SER A 137 -8.90 7.65 6.10
N ILE A 138 -10.15 7.73 5.63
CA ILE A 138 -10.49 7.87 4.21
C ILE A 138 -11.28 9.17 4.07
N VAL A 139 -10.85 10.02 3.14
CA VAL A 139 -11.55 11.28 2.82
C VAL A 139 -12.07 11.18 1.40
N PHE A 140 -13.36 11.43 1.25
CA PHE A 140 -14.02 11.47 -0.04
C PHE A 140 -14.24 12.92 -0.45
N PHE A 141 -14.00 13.22 -1.72
CA PHE A 141 -14.24 14.53 -2.31
C PHE A 141 -15.11 14.37 -3.55
N SER A 142 -16.09 15.27 -3.69
CA SER A 142 -16.89 15.42 -4.89
C SER A 142 -16.08 16.13 -5.98
N GLY A 143 -16.51 16.02 -7.23
CA GLY A 143 -15.96 16.82 -8.33
C GLY A 143 -16.32 18.31 -8.23
N ASN A 144 -17.30 18.65 -7.40
CA ASN A 144 -17.69 20.02 -7.14
C ASN A 144 -16.85 20.62 -6.02
N ILE A 145 -16.24 21.78 -6.29
CA ILE A 145 -15.37 22.50 -5.34
C ILE A 145 -16.16 23.11 -4.18
N GLU A 146 -17.48 23.28 -4.34
CA GLU A 146 -18.37 23.83 -3.32
C GLU A 146 -18.80 22.78 -2.28
N ASP A 147 -18.69 21.48 -2.60
CA ASP A 147 -19.09 20.41 -1.69
C ASP A 147 -17.97 20.14 -0.68
N GLU A 148 -18.34 20.05 0.60
CA GLU A 148 -17.41 19.63 1.65
C GLU A 148 -17.03 18.15 1.49
N GLY A 149 -15.76 17.84 1.77
CA GLY A 149 -15.29 16.45 1.76
C GLY A 149 -15.80 15.66 2.97
N ILE A 150 -16.16 14.39 2.77
CA ILE A 150 -16.59 13.51 3.85
C ILE A 150 -15.39 12.72 4.37
N LYS A 151 -15.07 12.89 5.66
CA LYS A 151 -14.01 12.14 6.36
C LYS A 151 -14.59 10.97 7.15
N ILE A 152 -14.07 9.77 6.88
CA ILE A 152 -14.35 8.56 7.64
C ILE A 152 -13.07 8.12 8.35
N SER A 153 -13.09 8.15 9.67
CA SER A 153 -11.93 7.82 10.48
C SER A 153 -12.04 6.43 11.12
N GLY A 154 -11.08 5.55 10.85
CA GLY A 154 -11.06 4.16 11.31
C GLY A 154 -11.42 3.15 10.22
N THR A 155 -11.60 1.89 10.63
CA THR A 155 -11.96 0.78 9.73
C THR A 155 -13.43 0.44 9.85
N TYR A 156 -14.17 0.60 8.77
CA TYR A 156 -15.60 0.29 8.69
C TYR A 156 -15.89 -0.88 7.75
N SER A 157 -17.15 -1.34 7.76
CA SER A 157 -17.61 -2.37 6.85
C SER A 157 -17.72 -1.85 5.41
N TYR A 158 -17.78 -2.77 4.44
CA TYR A 158 -17.86 -2.41 3.03
C TYR A 158 -19.09 -1.56 2.71
N GLU A 159 -20.21 -1.89 3.35
CA GLU A 159 -21.52 -1.27 3.14
C GLU A 159 -21.53 0.21 3.55
N ILE A 160 -20.72 0.59 4.55
CA ILE A 160 -20.59 1.98 4.98
C ILE A 160 -19.89 2.81 3.88
N TYR A 161 -18.82 2.30 3.29
CA TYR A 161 -18.13 2.99 2.21
C TYR A 161 -18.99 3.08 0.93
N GLU A 162 -19.75 2.02 0.63
CA GLU A 162 -20.73 2.01 -0.46
C GLU A 162 -21.83 3.06 -0.24
N HIS A 163 -22.35 3.18 0.98
CA HIS A 163 -23.35 4.18 1.32
C HIS A 163 -22.83 5.61 1.15
N VAL A 164 -21.64 5.92 1.68
CA VAL A 164 -21.05 7.26 1.54
C VAL A 164 -20.79 7.60 0.07
N LEU A 165 -20.29 6.64 -0.72
CA LEU A 165 -20.09 6.87 -2.15
C LEU A 165 -21.42 7.13 -2.89
N SER A 166 -22.50 6.40 -2.55
CA SER A 166 -23.82 6.65 -3.12
C SER A 166 -24.36 8.03 -2.74
N GLU A 167 -24.19 8.44 -1.48
CA GLU A 167 -24.67 9.73 -0.99
C GLU A 167 -23.97 10.89 -1.71
N MET A 168 -22.65 10.78 -1.91
CA MET A 168 -21.86 11.80 -2.60
C MET A 168 -22.16 11.91 -4.09
N LEU A 169 -22.50 10.81 -4.75
CA LEU A 169 -22.88 10.82 -6.17
C LEU A 169 -24.35 11.23 -6.37
N GLY A 170 -25.20 11.14 -5.35
CA GLY A 170 -26.62 11.41 -5.44
C GLY A 170 -27.41 10.38 -6.28
N GLU A 171 -26.79 9.25 -6.61
CA GLU A 171 -27.34 8.21 -7.49
C GLU A 171 -27.13 6.81 -6.90
N SER A 172 -27.87 5.83 -7.45
CA SER A 172 -27.68 4.42 -7.11
C SER A 172 -26.41 3.88 -7.76
N LEU A 173 -25.52 3.30 -6.96
CA LEU A 173 -24.27 2.74 -7.45
C LEU A 173 -24.49 1.47 -8.27
N GLU A 174 -23.84 1.39 -9.43
CA GLU A 174 -23.79 0.18 -10.25
C GLU A 174 -22.46 -0.55 -10.09
N LYS A 175 -22.52 -1.82 -9.69
CA LYS A 175 -21.33 -2.68 -9.52
C LYS A 175 -20.80 -3.12 -10.87
N GLN A 176 -19.49 -2.98 -11.07
CA GLN A 176 -18.84 -3.61 -12.22
C GLN A 176 -18.87 -5.13 -12.07
N ALA A 177 -19.01 -5.82 -13.21
CA ALA A 177 -18.82 -7.27 -13.23
C ALA A 177 -17.38 -7.59 -12.79
N PRO A 178 -17.18 -8.60 -11.91
CA PRO A 178 -15.84 -8.95 -11.47
C PRO A 178 -15.01 -9.38 -12.69
N PRO A 179 -13.82 -8.81 -12.89
CA PRO A 179 -12.97 -9.19 -14.01
C PRO A 179 -12.44 -10.63 -13.83
N ASP A 180 -11.79 -11.18 -14.85
CA ASP A 180 -11.20 -12.52 -14.75
C ASP A 180 -10.13 -12.63 -13.65
N VAL A 181 -9.98 -13.82 -13.09
CA VAL A 181 -9.06 -14.08 -11.97
C VAL A 181 -7.61 -13.76 -12.39
N GLU A 182 -7.24 -14.04 -13.63
CA GLU A 182 -5.92 -13.70 -14.15
C GLU A 182 -5.70 -12.19 -14.16
N TYR A 183 -6.71 -11.40 -14.53
CA TYR A 183 -6.62 -9.94 -14.51
C TYR A 183 -6.44 -9.41 -13.09
N LEU A 184 -7.15 -9.98 -12.11
CA LEU A 184 -6.97 -9.61 -10.71
C LEU A 184 -5.55 -9.89 -10.20
N LEU A 185 -4.98 -11.04 -10.56
CA LEU A 185 -3.63 -11.42 -10.12
C LEU A 185 -2.52 -10.65 -10.85
N ASP A 186 -2.80 -10.11 -12.02
CA ASP A 186 -1.90 -9.18 -12.71
C ASP A 186 -2.00 -7.76 -12.14
N HIS A 187 -3.22 -7.34 -11.78
CA HIS A 187 -3.47 -6.03 -11.21
C HIS A 187 -2.97 -5.91 -9.76
N PHE A 188 -3.12 -6.97 -8.97
CA PHE A 188 -2.69 -7.02 -7.57
C PHE A 188 -1.45 -7.90 -7.41
N THR A 189 -0.48 -7.44 -6.62
CA THR A 189 0.81 -8.15 -6.41
C THR A 189 0.66 -9.56 -5.87
N SER A 190 -0.34 -9.78 -5.01
CA SER A 190 -0.77 -11.08 -4.52
C SER A 190 -2.16 -10.97 -3.94
N LEU A 191 -2.91 -12.07 -4.01
CA LEU A 191 -4.22 -12.19 -3.39
C LEU A 191 -4.32 -13.50 -2.61
N SER A 192 -4.91 -13.44 -1.43
CA SER A 192 -5.28 -14.62 -0.66
C SER A 192 -6.53 -15.30 -1.23
N SER A 193 -6.69 -16.60 -0.96
CA SER A 193 -7.93 -17.33 -1.33
C SER A 193 -9.18 -16.65 -0.76
N LYS A 194 -9.08 -16.09 0.45
CA LYS A 194 -10.16 -15.33 1.10
C LYS A 194 -10.50 -14.03 0.38
N GLU A 195 -9.50 -13.28 -0.10
CA GLU A 195 -9.73 -12.06 -0.90
C GLU A 195 -10.45 -12.41 -2.22
N ILE A 196 -9.96 -13.41 -2.93
CA ILE A 196 -10.57 -13.86 -4.20
C ILE A 196 -12.01 -14.35 -3.97
N ALA A 197 -12.24 -15.14 -2.92
CA ALA A 197 -13.58 -15.60 -2.54
C ALA A 197 -14.56 -14.45 -2.28
N MET A 198 -14.10 -13.38 -1.64
CA MET A 198 -14.91 -12.19 -1.40
C MET A 198 -15.27 -11.45 -2.70
N TYR A 199 -14.38 -11.41 -3.70
CA TYR A 199 -14.64 -10.71 -4.96
C TYR A 199 -15.64 -11.46 -5.85
N TYR A 200 -15.51 -12.78 -5.97
CA TYR A 200 -16.41 -13.59 -6.81
C TYR A 200 -17.64 -14.11 -6.08
N ASN A 201 -17.83 -13.74 -4.81
CA ASN A 201 -18.88 -14.27 -3.95
C ASN A 201 -18.91 -15.82 -3.94
N MET A 202 -17.72 -16.42 -3.87
CA MET A 202 -17.51 -17.87 -3.87
C MET A 202 -17.08 -18.36 -2.49
N HIS A 203 -17.20 -19.66 -2.22
CA HIS A 203 -16.61 -20.23 -1.02
C HIS A 203 -15.09 -20.35 -1.13
N GLU A 204 -14.36 -20.04 -0.05
CA GLU A 204 -12.90 -20.08 -0.01
C GLU A 204 -12.31 -21.42 -0.47
N LYS A 205 -12.95 -22.55 -0.10
CA LYS A 205 -12.54 -23.89 -0.55
C LYS A 205 -12.63 -24.08 -2.06
N GLN A 206 -13.65 -23.49 -2.69
CA GLN A 206 -13.86 -23.58 -4.14
C GLN A 206 -12.79 -22.77 -4.87
N VAL A 207 -12.50 -21.56 -4.38
CA VAL A 207 -11.39 -20.74 -4.89
C VAL A 207 -10.06 -21.46 -4.74
N GLU A 208 -9.80 -22.07 -3.59
CA GLU A 208 -8.55 -22.81 -3.36
C GLU A 208 -8.39 -23.98 -4.35
N TYR A 209 -9.49 -24.66 -4.71
CA TYR A 209 -9.48 -25.72 -5.71
C TYR A 209 -9.15 -25.17 -7.12
N GLU A 210 -9.81 -24.09 -7.56
CA GLU A 210 -9.56 -23.45 -8.86
C GLU A 210 -8.12 -22.92 -8.94
N MET A 211 -7.62 -22.29 -7.88
CA MET A 211 -6.25 -21.76 -7.83
C MET A 211 -5.20 -22.87 -7.81
N LYS A 212 -5.45 -24.00 -7.14
CA LYS A 212 -4.57 -25.18 -7.21
C LYS A 212 -4.51 -25.76 -8.62
N LYS A 213 -5.63 -25.79 -9.35
CA LYS A 213 -5.66 -26.21 -10.75
C LYS A 213 -4.78 -25.31 -11.62
N LYS A 214 -4.91 -23.99 -11.47
CA LYS A 214 -4.06 -23.01 -12.18
C LYS A 214 -2.58 -23.10 -11.80
N TYR A 215 -2.27 -23.41 -10.54
CA TYR A 215 -0.90 -23.65 -10.08
C TYR A 215 -0.28 -24.88 -10.78
N LEU A 216 -1.04 -25.97 -10.91
CA LEU A 216 -0.60 -27.16 -11.66
C LEU A 216 -0.39 -26.86 -13.15
N GLN A 217 -1.16 -25.93 -13.71
CA GLN A 217 -1.02 -25.44 -15.08
C GLN A 217 0.13 -24.43 -15.26
N ARG A 218 0.85 -24.06 -14.18
CA ARG A 218 1.91 -23.05 -14.17
C ARG A 218 1.47 -21.66 -14.62
N GLU A 219 0.21 -21.30 -14.34
CA GLU A 219 -0.31 -19.95 -14.58
C GLU A 219 -0.10 -19.02 -13.38
N VAL A 220 -0.07 -19.59 -12.18
CA VAL A 220 0.03 -18.86 -10.92
C VAL A 220 1.04 -19.52 -9.99
N ASP A 221 1.69 -18.73 -9.14
CA ASP A 221 2.56 -19.20 -8.08
C ASP A 221 1.83 -19.19 -6.73
N ARG A 222 2.22 -20.11 -5.83
CA ARG A 222 1.65 -20.26 -4.49
C ARG A 222 2.65 -19.85 -3.43
N VAL A 223 2.34 -18.78 -2.71
CA VAL A 223 3.16 -18.28 -1.60
C VAL A 223 2.40 -18.46 -0.29
N VAL A 224 3.00 -19.14 0.68
CA VAL A 224 2.40 -19.31 2.02
C VAL A 224 3.05 -18.33 2.98
N VAL A 225 2.25 -17.43 3.52
CA VAL A 225 2.72 -16.27 4.30
C VAL A 225 1.94 -16.24 5.61
N GLY A 226 2.59 -16.56 6.73
CA GLY A 226 1.94 -16.59 8.05
C GLY A 226 0.77 -17.58 8.16
N GLY A 227 0.82 -18.70 7.43
CA GLY A 227 -0.26 -19.70 7.36
C GLY A 227 -1.39 -19.35 6.39
N ILE A 228 -1.37 -18.18 5.77
CA ILE A 228 -2.33 -17.78 4.72
C ILE A 228 -1.74 -18.13 3.36
N THR A 229 -2.54 -18.82 2.53
CA THR A 229 -2.16 -19.10 1.15
C THR A 229 -2.49 -17.90 0.28
N LYS A 230 -1.46 -17.36 -0.36
CA LYS A 230 -1.56 -16.30 -1.37
C LYS A 230 -1.15 -16.82 -2.74
N TRP A 231 -1.71 -16.20 -3.75
CA TRP A 231 -1.48 -16.52 -5.14
C TRP A 231 -0.92 -15.30 -5.85
N LYS A 232 0.06 -15.52 -6.72
CA LYS A 232 0.70 -14.49 -7.55
C LYS A 232 0.62 -14.91 -9.01
N SER A 233 0.45 -13.96 -9.91
CA SER A 233 0.64 -14.22 -11.35
C SER A 233 2.11 -14.56 -11.61
N LEU A 234 2.37 -15.50 -12.53
CA LEU A 234 3.72 -15.83 -12.99
C LEU A 234 4.19 -14.96 -14.16
N LYS A 235 3.34 -14.06 -14.67
CA LYS A 235 3.64 -13.18 -15.80
C LYS A 235 4.47 -11.96 -15.40
#